data_AF-A0ABD3D6U9-F1
#
_entry.id   AF-A0ABD3D6U9-F1
#
_cell.length_a   1.000
_cell.length_b   1.000
_cell.length_c   1.000
_cell.angle_alpha   90.00
_cell.angle_beta   90.00
_cell.angle_gamma   90.00
#
_symmetry.space_group_name_H-M   'P 1'
#
loop_
_entity.id
_entity.type
_entity.pdbx_description
1 polymer ?
#
loop_
_entity_poly.entity_id
_entity_poly.type
_entity_poly.pdbx_seq_one_letter_code
_entity_poly.pdbx_strand_id
1 'polypeptide(L)'
;MAAANLSPCTPIPGHHHRHYRVRSYFFPISILRSEISNSRLIEKFGCIRSVKTSHFESINGFGKKINGLRETDSASIDASNAIKDELFVRFFREAWPYFLAHRGSTFVVLISAEIIDSPNLDHILMDISLLHGLGIKFVLVPGTHVQIDGLLAERGFGPKYVGSYRITDDDSLDAAMNAAGRIRIMIEAKLSPGPSLSGIRRHGDNSRWYDGVNVASGNFLAAKRRGVVEGIDYGSTGEVKKIDISRIRERLDQDCIVLMSSLGYSSSGEVLNCNTYEVATACAVALGAEKLICIIDGPILDECGRLIHFLSLQDADILVRKRAKQSETAANYVKAVDQEELVACDDDSNDVIPSLNGSSFDWAPNFQNGVGFDNGNGLWSREQGFAIGGRERLGYLSELAAAAFVCRGGVQRVHLLDGTVGGVLLKELFQRDGVGTMVASDLYEGMRMARVTDINGIKYLLLPLEESGTLIRRTEKELIDTLDSFIVAEREGQIIACAALFPYFKEKCGEVAAIAVSGECRGQGQGDKLLDYVEKKASSLGLQMLFLLTTRTADWFVRRGFSKCSIECIPEERRKKINISRRSKYYMKRLLPDRSGIRLNNTSQQH
;
A
#
# COMPACT_ATOMS: atom_id res chain seq x y z
N MET A 1 28.60 48.92 -30.69
CA MET A 1 29.94 49.49 -31.02
C MET A 1 30.68 49.80 -29.72
N ALA A 2 32.00 49.99 -29.79
CA ALA A 2 32.98 50.23 -28.70
C ALA A 2 32.47 50.90 -27.39
N ALA A 3 32.85 50.51 -26.17
CA ALA A 3 34.14 50.11 -25.57
C ALA A 3 35.04 51.29 -25.12
N ALA A 4 35.68 51.14 -23.94
CA ALA A 4 36.69 52.03 -23.31
C ALA A 4 36.19 53.44 -22.89
N ASN A 5 36.73 54.21 -21.92
CA ASN A 5 37.72 54.07 -20.82
C ASN A 5 37.54 55.32 -19.90
N LEU A 6 38.05 55.50 -18.66
CA LEU A 6 38.88 54.73 -17.70
C LEU A 6 38.65 55.28 -16.26
N SER A 7 39.35 54.76 -15.24
CA SER A 7 39.51 55.36 -13.90
C SER A 7 40.87 56.09 -13.76
N PRO A 8 41.22 56.70 -12.60
CA PRO A 8 42.21 56.00 -11.73
C PRO A 8 42.18 56.27 -10.20
N CYS A 9 42.62 55.24 -9.43
CA CYS A 9 43.41 55.23 -8.16
C CYS A 9 42.92 56.01 -6.90
N THR A 10 43.12 55.56 -5.63
CA THR A 10 44.31 54.98 -4.95
C THR A 10 43.97 53.89 -3.85
N PRO A 11 44.95 53.19 -3.21
CA PRO A 11 44.83 51.73 -2.90
C PRO A 11 44.77 51.19 -1.44
N ILE A 12 44.21 49.96 -1.31
CA ILE A 12 44.58 48.69 -0.59
C ILE A 12 45.55 48.75 0.64
N PRO A 13 45.31 47.99 1.76
CA PRO A 13 45.61 46.52 1.93
C PRO A 13 44.33 45.69 2.28
N GLY A 14 44.16 44.38 2.08
CA GLY A 14 45.07 43.21 2.00
C GLY A 14 45.03 42.41 3.33
N HIS A 15 44.81 41.09 3.46
CA HIS A 15 44.59 39.96 2.52
C HIS A 15 43.98 38.76 3.28
N HIS A 16 43.17 37.90 2.64
CA HIS A 16 43.35 36.43 2.63
C HIS A 16 42.31 35.72 1.73
N HIS A 17 42.78 34.97 0.72
CA HIS A 17 41.94 34.19 -0.19
C HIS A 17 41.79 32.72 0.25
N ARG A 18 40.63 32.12 -0.06
CA ARG A 18 40.55 30.70 -0.44
C ARG A 18 39.74 30.57 -1.73
N HIS A 19 40.19 29.67 -2.61
CA HIS A 19 39.67 29.53 -3.96
C HIS A 19 38.28 28.88 -4.00
N TYR A 20 37.34 29.50 -4.72
CA TYR A 20 36.20 28.78 -5.26
C TYR A 20 36.67 27.89 -6.41
N ARG A 21 36.41 26.58 -6.31
CA ARG A 21 36.64 25.61 -7.39
C ARG A 21 35.30 24.99 -7.76
N VAL A 22 34.70 25.49 -8.84
CA VAL A 22 33.52 24.87 -9.44
C VAL A 22 33.89 23.44 -9.84
N ARG A 23 33.17 22.45 -9.29
CA ARG A 23 33.26 21.05 -9.71
C ARG A 23 31.93 20.62 -10.30
N SER A 24 31.84 20.67 -11.62
CA SER A 24 30.85 19.95 -12.39
C SER A 24 31.10 18.45 -12.20
N TYR A 25 30.10 17.71 -11.71
CA TYR A 25 30.13 16.25 -11.68
C TYR A 25 29.18 15.68 -12.73
N PHE A 26 29.71 15.53 -13.95
CA PHE A 26 29.22 14.50 -14.86
C PHE A 26 29.54 13.13 -14.23
N PHE A 27 28.52 12.29 -14.02
CA PHE A 27 28.73 10.88 -13.72
C PHE A 27 28.77 10.07 -15.03
N PRO A 28 29.85 9.29 -15.31
CA PRO A 28 29.89 8.44 -16.48
C PRO A 28 29.08 7.15 -16.26
N ILE A 29 28.17 6.88 -17.19
CA ILE A 29 27.57 5.55 -17.36
C ILE A 29 28.60 4.65 -18.04
N SER A 30 29.34 3.85 -17.26
CA SER A 30 30.17 2.77 -17.79
C SER A 30 30.56 1.76 -16.72
N ILE A 31 29.99 0.55 -16.82
CA ILE A 31 30.45 -0.80 -16.41
C ILE A 31 29.17 -1.61 -16.07
N LEU A 32 28.56 -2.19 -17.11
CA LEU A 32 27.62 -3.32 -17.02
C LEU A 32 27.29 -3.88 -18.42
N ARG A 33 28.33 -4.29 -19.16
CA ARG A 33 28.25 -5.22 -20.31
C ARG A 33 29.66 -5.79 -20.57
N SER A 34 29.72 -7.07 -20.98
CA SER A 34 30.90 -7.95 -21.14
C SER A 34 31.79 -8.08 -19.88
N GLU A 35 32.01 -9.23 -19.26
CA GLU A 35 32.20 -10.57 -19.84
C GLU A 35 31.69 -11.71 -18.94
N ILE A 36 31.26 -12.81 -19.55
CA ILE A 36 31.09 -14.11 -18.90
C ILE A 36 32.41 -14.86 -19.04
N SER A 37 33.09 -15.19 -17.93
CA SER A 37 33.98 -16.34 -17.85
C SER A 37 34.33 -16.74 -16.42
N ASN A 38 34.62 -18.03 -16.25
CA ASN A 38 34.65 -18.74 -14.97
C ASN A 38 35.79 -18.33 -14.02
N SER A 39 35.54 -18.58 -12.73
CA SER A 39 36.52 -19.02 -11.72
C SER A 39 37.79 -18.18 -11.50
N ARG A 40 37.73 -17.25 -10.52
CA ARG A 40 38.82 -16.91 -9.55
C ARG A 40 38.41 -15.73 -8.64
N LEU A 41 37.66 -16.00 -7.57
CA LEU A 41 37.35 -15.01 -6.54
C LEU A 41 37.07 -15.61 -5.14
N ILE A 42 37.68 -16.76 -4.84
CA ILE A 42 37.57 -17.45 -3.53
C ILE A 42 38.83 -17.26 -2.66
N GLU A 43 39.98 -16.92 -3.25
CA GLU A 43 41.25 -16.75 -2.51
C GLU A 43 41.63 -15.28 -2.31
N LYS A 44 40.99 -14.57 -1.36
CA LYS A 44 41.56 -13.33 -0.78
C LYS A 44 41.01 -12.81 0.56
N PHE A 45 40.36 -13.65 1.37
CA PHE A 45 40.01 -13.33 2.76
C PHE A 45 40.56 -14.38 3.73
N GLY A 46 41.89 -14.37 3.90
CA GLY A 46 42.59 -15.09 4.95
C GLY A 46 43.36 -14.14 5.85
N CYS A 47 43.31 -14.38 7.16
CA CYS A 47 44.09 -13.74 8.22
C CYS A 47 43.68 -12.32 8.68
N ILE A 48 42.77 -12.26 9.68
CA ILE A 48 42.88 -11.32 10.81
C ILE A 48 42.79 -12.13 12.10
N ARG A 49 43.72 -11.91 13.03
CA ARG A 49 43.85 -12.68 14.28
C ARG A 49 42.97 -12.14 15.41
N SER A 50 42.59 -13.05 16.31
CA SER A 50 41.95 -12.82 17.60
C SER A 50 42.48 -11.58 18.36
N VAL A 51 41.54 -10.76 18.86
CA VAL A 51 41.75 -9.84 19.98
C VAL A 51 40.65 -10.10 21.01
N LYS A 52 41.03 -10.24 22.28
CA LYS A 52 40.12 -10.60 23.39
C LYS A 52 39.23 -9.43 23.80
N THR A 53 37.93 -9.67 23.95
CA THR A 53 37.02 -8.81 24.73
C THR A 53 36.93 -9.30 26.17
N SER A 54 37.35 -8.48 27.13
CA SER A 54 37.19 -8.72 28.56
C SER A 54 36.05 -7.89 29.14
N HIS A 55 35.36 -8.47 30.13
CA HIS A 55 34.36 -7.88 31.02
C HIS A 55 32.96 -7.57 30.43
N PHE A 56 32.02 -8.46 30.74
CA PHE A 56 30.75 -8.08 31.38
C PHE A 56 30.17 -9.30 32.14
N GLU A 57 30.40 -9.35 33.45
CA GLU A 57 29.49 -10.01 34.42
C GLU A 57 28.62 -8.87 34.98
N SER A 58 27.36 -9.01 35.40
CA SER A 58 26.48 -10.14 35.74
C SER A 58 25.03 -9.76 35.26
N ILE A 59 23.92 -10.47 35.41
CA ILE A 59 23.39 -11.35 36.47
C ILE A 59 22.44 -12.38 35.83
N ASN A 60 22.63 -13.67 36.11
CA ASN A 60 21.53 -14.61 36.38
C ASN A 60 22.11 -15.92 36.94
N GLY A 61 22.04 -16.05 38.26
CA GLY A 61 22.52 -17.24 38.96
C GLY A 61 21.44 -18.31 39.05
N PHE A 62 21.65 -19.45 38.39
CA PHE A 62 21.23 -20.76 38.90
C PHE A 62 22.23 -21.82 38.44
N GLY A 63 23.19 -22.16 39.29
CA GLY A 63 24.22 -23.13 38.97
C GLY A 63 23.78 -24.56 39.29
N LYS A 64 24.02 -25.49 38.34
CA LYS A 64 24.37 -26.87 38.69
C LYS A 64 25.35 -27.44 37.67
N LYS A 65 26.44 -28.03 38.19
CA LYS A 65 27.56 -28.59 37.42
C LYS A 65 27.10 -29.77 36.56
N ILE A 66 27.48 -29.76 35.28
CA ILE A 66 27.96 -30.97 34.59
C ILE A 66 29.24 -30.57 33.83
N ASN A 67 30.38 -31.16 34.21
CA ASN A 67 31.62 -31.09 33.44
C ASN A 67 31.62 -32.25 32.44
N GLY A 68 31.83 -31.95 31.15
CA GLY A 68 32.17 -32.98 30.17
C GLY A 68 31.36 -32.94 28.87
N LEU A 69 31.65 -31.96 28.01
CA LEU A 69 31.47 -31.94 26.55
C LEU A 69 31.94 -30.54 26.10
N ARG A 70 32.96 -30.45 25.23
CA ARG A 70 33.50 -29.14 24.78
C ARG A 70 33.94 -29.10 23.31
N GLU A 71 33.57 -30.10 22.53
CA GLU A 71 33.87 -30.20 21.09
C GLU A 71 32.60 -30.27 20.21
N THR A 72 31.41 -30.28 20.79
CA THR A 72 30.12 -30.36 20.07
C THR A 72 29.45 -29.00 19.80
N ASP A 73 29.86 -27.95 20.51
CA ASP A 73 29.10 -26.68 20.55
C ASP A 73 29.59 -25.65 19.50
N SER A 74 30.82 -25.78 18.99
CA SER A 74 31.30 -24.92 17.90
C SER A 74 30.55 -25.21 16.60
N ALA A 75 30.44 -26.48 16.22
CA ALA A 75 29.77 -26.90 14.99
C ALA A 75 28.28 -26.51 14.94
N SER A 76 27.59 -26.49 16.09
CA SER A 76 26.18 -26.07 16.16
C SER A 76 26.01 -24.54 16.11
N ILE A 77 26.95 -23.78 16.67
CA ILE A 77 26.98 -22.32 16.58
C ILE A 77 27.33 -21.88 15.15
N ASP A 78 28.33 -22.51 14.51
CA ASP A 78 28.73 -22.19 13.13
C ASP A 78 27.63 -22.53 12.13
N ALA A 79 26.92 -23.65 12.30
CA ALA A 79 25.72 -23.98 11.53
C ALA A 79 24.58 -22.96 11.77
N SER A 80 24.36 -22.53 13.02
CA SER A 80 23.36 -21.50 13.34
C SER A 80 23.67 -20.16 12.68
N ASN A 81 24.95 -19.78 12.59
CA ASN A 81 25.37 -18.54 11.94
C ASN A 81 25.27 -18.65 10.41
N ALA A 82 25.69 -19.76 9.81
CA ALA A 82 25.51 -19.99 8.37
C ALA A 82 24.03 -19.93 7.94
N ILE A 83 23.12 -20.49 8.76
CA ILE A 83 21.66 -20.40 8.52
C ILE A 83 21.18 -18.94 8.62
N LYS A 84 21.66 -18.15 9.59
CA LYS A 84 21.33 -16.72 9.68
C LYS A 84 21.84 -15.92 8.49
N ASP A 85 23.05 -16.20 8.03
CA ASP A 85 23.65 -15.53 6.87
C ASP A 85 22.89 -15.85 5.59
N GLU A 86 22.48 -17.12 5.39
CA GLU A 86 21.64 -17.52 4.26
C GLU A 86 20.25 -16.86 4.32
N LEU A 87 19.61 -16.84 5.49
CA LEU A 87 18.32 -16.16 5.70
C LEU A 87 18.43 -14.65 5.47
N PHE A 88 19.52 -14.01 5.91
CA PHE A 88 19.78 -12.59 5.68
C PHE A 88 19.98 -12.30 4.18
N VAL A 89 20.81 -13.09 3.49
CA VAL A 89 21.03 -12.92 2.04
C VAL A 89 19.74 -13.16 1.25
N ARG A 90 18.91 -14.13 1.67
CA ARG A 90 17.60 -14.37 1.05
C ARG A 90 16.65 -13.20 1.26
N PHE A 91 16.46 -12.76 2.51
CA PHE A 91 15.63 -11.60 2.84
C PHE A 91 16.09 -10.34 2.10
N PHE A 92 17.41 -10.06 2.05
CA PHE A 92 17.92 -8.89 1.36
C PHE A 92 17.65 -8.93 -0.15
N ARG A 93 17.74 -10.10 -0.79
CA ARG A 93 17.38 -10.29 -2.21
C ARG A 93 15.89 -10.19 -2.46
N GLU A 94 15.06 -10.68 -1.54
CA GLU A 94 13.59 -10.56 -1.58
C GLU A 94 13.15 -9.09 -1.40
N ALA A 95 13.80 -8.33 -0.51
CA ALA A 95 13.52 -6.92 -0.24
C ALA A 95 14.06 -5.95 -1.31
N TRP A 96 15.12 -6.33 -2.04
CA TRP A 96 15.82 -5.44 -2.97
C TRP A 96 14.96 -4.75 -4.05
N PRO A 97 13.99 -5.42 -4.72
CA PRO A 97 13.11 -4.77 -5.68
C PRO A 97 12.28 -3.66 -5.06
N TYR A 98 11.80 -3.86 -3.83
CA TYR A 98 10.97 -2.89 -3.10
C TYR A 98 11.77 -1.67 -2.63
N PHE A 99 13.06 -1.82 -2.27
CA PHE A 99 13.94 -0.67 -2.03
C PHE A 99 14.05 0.25 -3.24
N LEU A 100 14.09 -0.31 -4.45
CA LEU A 100 14.13 0.47 -5.69
C LEU A 100 12.76 1.06 -6.02
N ALA A 101 11.67 0.32 -5.78
CA ALA A 101 10.30 0.75 -6.09
C ALA A 101 9.81 1.92 -5.22
N HIS A 102 10.16 1.95 -3.93
CA HIS A 102 9.72 3.00 -3.00
C HIS A 102 10.64 4.23 -2.97
N ARG A 103 11.81 4.19 -3.63
CA ARG A 103 12.80 5.28 -3.57
C ARG A 103 12.30 6.53 -4.31
N GLY A 104 12.27 7.66 -3.61
CA GLY A 104 11.75 8.93 -4.12
C GLY A 104 10.23 9.07 -4.02
N SER A 105 9.52 7.99 -3.68
CA SER A 105 8.08 8.01 -3.43
C SER A 105 7.75 8.87 -2.21
N THR A 106 6.61 9.55 -2.26
CA THR A 106 6.09 10.34 -1.12
C THR A 106 4.99 9.57 -0.41
N PHE A 107 5.20 9.25 0.87
CA PHE A 107 4.24 8.59 1.73
C PHE A 107 3.70 9.58 2.76
N VAL A 108 2.38 9.64 2.89
CA VAL A 108 1.71 10.30 4.03
C VAL A 108 1.48 9.24 5.10
N VAL A 109 1.85 9.53 6.36
CA VAL A 109 1.70 8.60 7.48
C VAL A 109 0.84 9.25 8.56
N LEU A 110 -0.38 8.75 8.70
CA LEU A 110 -1.27 9.03 9.82
C LEU A 110 -0.89 8.11 10.98
N ILE A 111 -0.60 8.65 12.16
CA ILE A 111 -0.32 7.87 13.37
C ILE A 111 -1.45 8.12 14.37
N SER A 112 -2.18 7.08 14.80
CA SER A 112 -3.29 7.24 15.75
C SER A 112 -2.79 7.79 17.11
N ALA A 113 -3.63 8.55 17.81
CA ALA A 113 -3.23 9.16 19.09
C ALA A 113 -2.99 8.12 20.19
N GLU A 114 -3.63 6.95 20.07
CA GLU A 114 -3.39 5.76 20.88
C GLU A 114 -1.94 5.27 20.73
N ILE A 115 -1.46 5.16 19.48
CA ILE A 115 -0.08 4.76 19.19
C ILE A 115 0.91 5.87 19.60
N ILE A 116 0.54 7.15 19.48
CA ILE A 116 1.34 8.29 19.98
C ILE A 116 1.53 8.24 21.51
N ASP A 117 0.54 7.76 22.26
CA ASP A 117 0.63 7.57 23.72
C ASP A 117 1.37 6.29 24.12
N SER A 118 1.42 5.30 23.22
CA SER A 118 2.02 4.00 23.45
C SER A 118 3.57 4.03 23.41
N PRO A 119 4.25 3.06 24.07
CA PRO A 119 5.69 2.89 23.92
C PRO A 119 6.12 2.46 22.50
N ASN A 120 5.19 2.01 21.64
CA ASN A 120 5.51 1.49 20.31
C ASN A 120 5.89 2.61 19.32
N LEU A 121 5.56 3.87 19.62
CA LEU A 121 5.92 5.03 18.79
C LEU A 121 7.42 5.07 18.48
N ASP A 122 8.28 4.70 19.44
CA ASP A 122 9.73 4.79 19.28
C ASP A 122 10.24 3.84 18.19
N HIS A 123 9.66 2.63 18.12
CA HIS A 123 9.96 1.67 17.06
C HIS A 123 9.48 2.16 15.69
N ILE A 124 8.28 2.75 15.64
CA ILE A 124 7.71 3.33 14.41
C ILE A 124 8.56 4.50 13.89
N LEU A 125 8.99 5.41 14.76
CA LEU A 125 9.83 6.55 14.37
C LEU A 125 11.23 6.09 13.95
N MET A 126 11.77 5.04 14.57
CA MET A 126 13.04 4.42 14.15
C MET A 126 12.92 3.77 12.76
N ASP A 127 11.83 3.05 12.48
CA ASP A 127 11.54 2.50 11.15
C ASP A 127 11.38 3.60 10.10
N ILE A 128 10.62 4.66 10.39
CA ILE A 128 10.48 5.85 9.51
C ILE A 128 11.85 6.49 9.24
N SER A 129 12.67 6.65 10.28
CA SER A 129 14.01 7.22 10.15
C SER A 129 14.94 6.37 9.27
N LEU A 130 14.82 5.04 9.33
CA LEU A 130 15.55 4.11 8.45
C LEU A 130 15.03 4.18 7.00
N LEU A 131 13.71 4.15 6.83
CA LEU A 131 13.04 4.25 5.53
C LEU A 131 13.36 5.58 4.81
N HIS A 132 13.44 6.67 5.57
CA HIS A 132 13.82 7.97 5.05
C HIS A 132 15.26 7.96 4.52
N GLY A 133 16.20 7.33 5.25
CA GLY A 133 17.57 7.10 4.79
C GLY A 133 17.71 6.20 3.55
N LEU A 134 16.65 5.46 3.17
CA LEU A 134 16.57 4.73 1.89
C LEU A 134 16.05 5.61 0.73
N GLY A 135 15.71 6.87 1.01
CA GLY A 135 15.24 7.87 0.05
C GLY A 135 13.72 7.97 -0.07
N ILE A 136 12.95 7.50 0.93
CA ILE A 136 11.49 7.69 0.99
C ILE A 136 11.19 9.07 1.58
N LYS A 137 10.27 9.81 0.95
CA LYS A 137 9.81 11.13 1.39
C LYS A 137 8.60 10.96 2.31
N PHE A 138 8.64 11.52 3.51
CA PHE A 138 7.60 11.33 4.52
C PHE A 138 6.89 12.63 4.90
N VAL A 139 5.55 12.56 4.96
CA VAL A 139 4.70 13.56 5.63
C VAL A 139 3.99 12.88 6.79
N LEU A 140 4.31 13.25 8.02
CA LEU A 140 3.75 12.66 9.24
C LEU A 140 2.59 13.51 9.76
N VAL A 141 1.50 12.85 10.14
CA VAL A 141 0.30 13.46 10.73
C VAL A 141 -0.04 12.70 12.02
N PRO A 142 0.38 13.19 13.21
CA PRO A 142 0.11 12.51 14.48
C PRO A 142 -1.27 12.89 15.02
N GLY A 143 -1.99 11.88 15.53
CA GLY A 143 -3.21 12.07 16.30
C GLY A 143 -2.93 12.73 17.65
N THR A 144 -3.88 13.57 18.09
CA THR A 144 -3.76 14.36 19.33
C THR A 144 -4.91 14.12 20.32
N HIS A 145 -5.95 13.38 19.95
CA HIS A 145 -7.22 13.36 20.70
C HIS A 145 -7.10 12.72 22.09
N VAL A 146 -6.32 11.64 22.25
CA VAL A 146 -6.06 10.99 23.54
C VAL A 146 -5.38 11.98 24.50
N GLN A 147 -4.37 12.72 24.03
CA GLN A 147 -3.61 13.66 24.84
C GLN A 147 -4.44 14.91 25.19
N ILE A 148 -5.34 15.35 24.31
CA ILE A 148 -6.32 16.40 24.62
C ILE A 148 -7.30 15.92 25.70
N ASP A 149 -7.82 14.70 25.59
CA ASP A 149 -8.75 14.14 26.57
C ASP A 149 -8.10 13.97 27.95
N GLY A 150 -6.83 13.56 28.00
CA GLY A 150 -6.03 13.54 29.24
C GLY A 150 -5.85 14.93 29.87
N LEU A 151 -5.41 15.92 29.09
CA LEU A 151 -5.21 17.30 29.57
C LEU A 151 -6.51 17.97 30.04
N LEU A 152 -7.66 17.65 29.42
CA LEU A 152 -8.97 18.11 29.88
C LEU A 152 -9.37 17.44 31.20
N ALA A 153 -9.17 16.12 31.32
CA ALA A 153 -9.47 15.38 32.54
C ALA A 153 -8.62 15.86 33.74
N GLU A 154 -7.33 16.15 33.53
CA GLU A 154 -6.45 16.76 34.54
C GLU A 154 -6.96 18.12 35.05
N ARG A 155 -7.64 18.88 34.19
CA ARG A 155 -8.26 20.18 34.52
C ARG A 155 -9.68 20.04 35.08
N GLY A 156 -10.21 18.82 35.20
CA GLY A 156 -11.58 18.55 35.68
C GLY A 156 -12.68 18.72 34.62
N PHE A 157 -12.32 18.85 33.34
CA PHE A 157 -13.26 18.96 32.23
C PHE A 157 -13.50 17.62 31.54
N GLY A 158 -14.73 17.39 31.06
CA GLY A 158 -15.09 16.23 30.25
C GLY A 158 -15.08 16.56 28.76
N PRO A 159 -14.58 15.68 27.87
CA PRO A 159 -14.49 15.98 26.45
C PRO A 159 -15.86 15.90 25.75
N LYS A 160 -16.13 16.91 24.92
CA LYS A 160 -17.40 17.10 24.20
C LYS A 160 -17.24 16.70 22.73
N TYR A 161 -18.08 15.79 22.25
CA TYR A 161 -18.08 15.31 20.86
C TYR A 161 -19.50 15.30 20.32
N VAL A 162 -19.64 15.62 19.04
CA VAL A 162 -20.88 15.48 18.26
C VAL A 162 -20.50 14.85 16.92
N GLY A 163 -20.92 13.61 16.75
CA GLY A 163 -20.49 12.75 15.64
C GLY A 163 -18.98 12.65 15.54
N SER A 164 -18.45 12.82 14.33
CA SER A 164 -17.01 12.73 14.06
C SER A 164 -16.16 13.94 14.47
N TYR A 165 -16.77 14.98 15.08
CA TYR A 165 -16.07 16.18 15.51
C TYR A 165 -16.09 16.38 17.04
N ARG A 166 -14.97 16.84 17.57
CA ARG A 166 -14.89 17.45 18.91
C ARG A 166 -15.55 18.83 18.86
N ILE A 167 -16.26 19.23 19.91
CA ILE A 167 -16.58 20.64 20.17
C ILE A 167 -15.36 21.25 20.88
N THR A 168 -14.71 22.22 20.26
CA THR A 168 -13.49 22.84 20.79
C THR A 168 -13.84 24.19 21.39
N ASP A 169 -14.22 24.19 22.67
CA ASP A 169 -14.26 25.41 23.50
C ASP A 169 -12.84 25.89 23.84
N ASP A 170 -12.71 27.06 24.50
CA ASP A 170 -11.41 27.70 24.75
C ASP A 170 -10.48 26.81 25.60
N ASP A 171 -11.00 26.14 26.63
CA ASP A 171 -10.26 25.15 27.42
C ASP A 171 -9.78 23.96 26.56
N SER A 172 -10.62 23.46 25.65
CA SER A 172 -10.26 22.40 24.70
C SER A 172 -9.25 22.86 23.65
N LEU A 173 -9.29 24.14 23.25
CA LEU A 173 -8.32 24.72 22.32
C LEU A 173 -6.96 24.84 22.98
N ASP A 174 -6.90 25.31 24.22
CA ASP A 174 -5.68 25.33 25.03
C ASP A 174 -5.12 23.92 25.23
N ALA A 175 -5.97 22.93 25.54
CA ALA A 175 -5.54 21.54 25.62
C ALA A 175 -5.01 21.03 24.25
N ALA A 176 -5.64 21.39 23.13
CA ALA A 176 -5.17 21.05 21.78
C ALA A 176 -3.83 21.68 21.43
N MET A 177 -3.61 22.96 21.75
CA MET A 177 -2.34 23.65 21.56
C MET A 177 -1.21 23.01 22.38
N ASN A 178 -1.46 22.70 23.65
CA ASN A 178 -0.51 22.02 24.52
C ASN A 178 -0.18 20.60 24.03
N ALA A 179 -1.18 19.80 23.67
CA ALA A 179 -1.00 18.45 23.16
C ALA A 179 -0.19 18.45 21.84
N ALA A 180 -0.60 19.26 20.86
CA ALA A 180 0.07 19.35 19.57
C ALA A 180 1.53 19.83 19.69
N GLY A 181 1.78 20.84 20.53
CA GLY A 181 3.13 21.34 20.81
C GLY A 181 4.04 20.28 21.45
N ARG A 182 3.54 19.57 22.46
CA ARG A 182 4.26 18.48 23.13
C ARG A 182 4.58 17.33 22.16
N ILE A 183 3.60 16.90 21.38
CA ILE A 183 3.75 15.79 20.42
C ILE A 183 4.76 16.17 19.33
N ARG A 184 4.71 17.40 18.81
CA ARG A 184 5.68 17.93 17.84
C ARG A 184 7.11 17.84 18.38
N ILE A 185 7.37 18.44 19.55
CA ILE A 185 8.71 18.48 20.16
C ILE A 185 9.22 17.06 20.44
N MET A 186 8.34 16.15 20.89
CA MET A 186 8.68 14.75 21.13
C MET A 186 9.10 14.03 19.83
N ILE A 187 8.35 14.19 18.73
CA ILE A 187 8.66 13.53 17.45
C ILE A 187 9.95 14.12 16.84
N GLU A 188 10.09 15.45 16.84
CA GLU A 188 11.31 16.13 16.38
C GLU A 188 12.55 15.64 17.16
N ALA A 189 12.46 15.52 18.49
CA ALA A 189 13.54 15.01 19.33
C ALA A 189 13.86 13.52 19.10
N LYS A 190 12.85 12.68 18.84
CA LYS A 190 13.04 11.23 18.58
C LYS A 190 13.60 10.93 17.19
N LEU A 191 13.30 11.75 16.18
CA LEU A 191 13.84 11.60 14.82
C LEU A 191 15.24 12.22 14.66
N SER A 192 15.55 13.30 15.39
CA SER A 192 16.83 14.03 15.30
C SER A 192 18.13 13.17 15.34
N PRO A 193 18.23 12.04 16.09
CA PRO A 193 19.42 11.20 16.08
C PRO A 193 19.69 10.48 14.74
N GLY A 194 18.68 10.36 13.88
CA GLY A 194 18.72 9.52 12.68
C GLY A 194 18.69 8.02 13.00
N PRO A 195 18.77 7.15 11.97
CA PRO A 195 18.74 5.71 12.18
C PRO A 195 20.02 5.24 12.88
N SER A 196 19.86 4.49 13.97
CA SER A 196 20.95 3.95 14.78
C SER A 196 21.64 2.76 14.11
N LEU A 197 22.29 3.01 12.97
CA LEU A 197 23.10 2.01 12.25
C LEU A 197 24.37 1.67 13.05
N SER A 198 24.23 0.64 13.87
CA SER A 198 25.21 0.15 14.84
C SER A 198 26.65 0.03 14.34
N GLY A 199 27.59 0.59 15.11
CA GLY A 199 28.92 -0.02 15.27
C GLY A 199 30.04 0.41 14.32
N ILE A 200 29.80 1.19 13.26
CA ILE A 200 30.88 1.69 12.38
C ILE A 200 31.62 2.85 13.06
N ARG A 201 32.43 2.54 14.08
CA ARG A 201 33.49 3.43 14.58
C ARG A 201 34.66 3.41 13.59
N ARG A 202 34.63 4.26 12.57
CA ARG A 202 35.85 4.59 11.82
C ARG A 202 36.71 5.50 12.69
N HIS A 203 37.89 5.04 13.08
CA HIS A 203 38.91 5.94 13.61
C HIS A 203 39.32 6.93 12.52
N GLY A 204 39.15 8.23 12.77
CA GLY A 204 39.75 9.30 11.96
C GLY A 204 38.88 9.95 10.89
N ASP A 205 37.59 9.61 10.77
CA ASP A 205 36.66 10.32 9.88
C ASP A 205 35.48 10.86 10.71
N ASN A 206 35.34 12.19 10.76
CA ASN A 206 34.31 12.87 11.54
C ASN A 206 33.05 13.18 10.70
N SER A 207 33.02 12.77 9.43
CA SER A 207 31.77 12.75 8.67
C SER A 207 30.84 11.68 9.25
N ARG A 208 29.71 12.10 9.81
CA ARG A 208 28.57 11.17 9.94
C ARG A 208 28.18 10.79 8.52
N TRP A 209 28.13 9.49 8.22
CA TRP A 209 27.81 8.99 6.87
C TRP A 209 26.35 9.27 6.47
N TYR A 210 25.53 9.65 7.45
CA TYR A 210 24.23 10.28 7.27
C TYR A 210 24.29 11.65 7.94
N ASP A 211 23.77 12.68 7.27
CA ASP A 211 23.40 13.90 7.98
C ASP A 211 22.27 13.58 8.98
N GLY A 212 22.03 14.47 9.95
CA GLY A 212 20.90 14.29 10.87
C GLY A 212 19.58 14.23 10.09
N VAL A 213 18.61 13.44 10.55
CA VAL A 213 17.27 13.45 9.94
C VAL A 213 16.62 14.80 10.22
N ASN A 214 16.45 15.59 9.17
CA ASN A 214 15.85 16.90 9.26
C ASN A 214 14.33 16.76 9.35
N VAL A 215 13.73 17.39 10.36
CA VAL A 215 12.26 17.44 10.53
C VAL A 215 11.80 18.88 10.32
N ALA A 216 10.86 19.08 9.41
CA ALA A 216 10.30 20.38 9.04
C ALA A 216 8.82 20.46 9.42
N SER A 217 8.46 21.47 10.20
CA SER A 217 7.10 21.71 10.69
C SER A 217 6.73 23.18 10.48
N GLY A 218 5.45 23.48 10.18
CA GLY A 218 5.06 24.83 9.76
C GLY A 218 3.57 24.99 9.46
N ASN A 219 3.22 26.17 8.93
CA ASN A 219 1.86 26.58 8.58
C ASN A 219 1.40 25.99 7.22
N PHE A 220 1.45 24.67 7.09
CA PHE A 220 1.04 23.96 5.87
C PHE A 220 -0.49 23.81 5.72
N LEU A 221 -1.24 23.98 6.81
CA LEU A 221 -2.70 23.80 6.88
C LEU A 221 -3.42 25.13 7.08
N ALA A 222 -4.24 25.52 6.10
CA ALA A 222 -5.23 26.57 6.23
C ALA A 222 -6.60 25.96 6.52
N ALA A 223 -7.32 26.53 7.50
CA ALA A 223 -8.60 26.03 7.98
C ALA A 223 -9.68 27.11 7.98
N LYS A 224 -10.95 26.69 8.00
CA LYS A 224 -12.12 27.54 8.29
C LYS A 224 -12.80 27.05 9.57
N ARG A 225 -13.44 27.94 10.34
CA ARG A 225 -14.30 27.50 11.46
C ARG A 225 -15.45 26.67 10.90
N ARG A 226 -15.80 25.56 11.56
CA ARG A 226 -17.03 24.81 11.29
C ARG A 226 -18.28 25.63 11.65
N GLY A 227 -18.18 26.46 12.70
CA GLY A 227 -19.25 27.34 13.14
C GLY A 227 -20.40 26.56 13.78
N VAL A 228 -21.63 27.07 13.59
CA VAL A 228 -22.86 26.46 14.12
C VAL A 228 -23.49 25.57 13.05
N VAL A 229 -23.55 24.26 13.30
CA VAL A 229 -24.16 23.28 12.39
C VAL A 229 -25.27 22.54 13.15
N GLU A 230 -26.46 22.44 12.56
CA GLU A 230 -27.65 21.82 13.19
C GLU A 230 -28.00 22.39 14.59
N GLY A 231 -27.69 23.67 14.81
CA GLY A 231 -27.92 24.37 16.09
C GLY A 231 -26.83 24.13 17.15
N ILE A 232 -25.77 23.38 16.83
CA ILE A 232 -24.65 23.07 17.72
C ILE A 232 -23.46 23.96 17.34
N ASP A 233 -22.99 24.77 18.30
CA ASP A 233 -21.76 25.54 18.14
C ASP A 233 -20.53 24.65 18.40
N TYR A 234 -19.66 24.54 17.40
CA TYR A 234 -18.41 23.79 17.48
C TYR A 234 -17.22 24.64 17.97
N GLY A 235 -17.41 25.95 18.18
CA GLY A 235 -16.39 26.86 18.69
C GLY A 235 -15.19 27.00 17.76
N SER A 236 -14.02 26.62 18.27
CA SER A 236 -12.72 26.68 17.56
C SER A 236 -12.35 25.37 16.85
N THR A 237 -13.33 24.50 16.57
CA THR A 237 -13.14 23.36 15.67
C THR A 237 -13.09 23.84 14.22
N GLY A 238 -12.07 23.35 13.50
CA GLY A 238 -11.79 23.72 12.11
C GLY A 238 -12.09 22.60 11.11
N GLU A 239 -12.40 23.01 9.90
CA GLU A 239 -12.44 22.18 8.69
C GLU A 239 -11.27 22.56 7.78
N VAL A 240 -10.70 21.58 7.07
CA VAL A 240 -9.58 21.78 6.17
C VAL A 240 -10.02 22.61 4.96
N LYS A 241 -9.41 23.79 4.78
CA LYS A 241 -9.69 24.67 3.63
C LYS A 241 -8.67 24.49 2.51
N LYS A 242 -7.38 24.37 2.85
CA LYS A 242 -6.29 24.19 1.87
C LYS A 242 -5.03 23.63 2.52
N ILE A 243 -4.31 22.79 1.79
CA ILE A 243 -2.96 22.33 2.10
C ILE A 243 -1.95 23.06 1.19
N ASP A 244 -0.87 23.59 1.77
CA ASP A 244 0.21 24.24 1.02
C ASP A 244 1.19 23.21 0.43
N ILE A 245 0.76 22.59 -0.68
CA ILE A 245 1.53 21.59 -1.45
C ILE A 245 2.92 22.12 -1.82
N SER A 246 3.02 23.40 -2.20
CA SER A 246 4.29 24.00 -2.66
C SER A 246 5.33 24.03 -1.56
N ARG A 247 4.96 24.51 -0.36
CA ARG A 247 5.87 24.52 0.80
C ARG A 247 6.20 23.12 1.30
N ILE A 248 5.26 22.17 1.25
CA ILE A 248 5.52 20.78 1.63
C ILE A 248 6.56 20.17 0.68
N ARG A 249 6.34 20.27 -0.65
CA ARG A 249 7.28 19.74 -1.66
C ARG A 249 8.67 20.36 -1.53
N GLU A 250 8.76 21.67 -1.31
CA GLU A 250 10.04 22.36 -1.08
C GLU A 250 10.84 21.77 0.11
N ARG A 251 10.16 21.35 1.19
CA ARG A 251 10.81 20.67 2.33
C ARG A 251 11.17 19.22 2.01
N LEU A 252 10.29 18.47 1.34
CA LEU A 252 10.55 17.09 0.93
C LEU A 252 11.70 16.99 -0.10
N ASP A 253 11.89 18.01 -0.94
CA ASP A 253 13.00 18.10 -1.89
C ASP A 253 14.32 18.55 -1.23
N GLN A 254 14.26 19.10 -0.02
CA GLN A 254 15.41 19.40 0.84
C GLN A 254 15.76 18.23 1.78
N ASP A 255 15.24 17.03 1.51
CA ASP A 255 15.44 15.82 2.32
C ASP A 255 15.02 16.00 3.80
N CYS A 256 13.89 16.70 4.00
CA CYS A 256 13.25 16.79 5.32
C CYS A 256 12.02 15.88 5.41
N ILE A 257 11.83 15.24 6.57
CA ILE A 257 10.55 14.69 6.98
C ILE A 257 9.63 15.87 7.34
N VAL A 258 8.46 15.96 6.72
CA VAL A 258 7.48 17.01 7.03
C VAL A 258 6.56 16.53 8.15
N LEU A 259 6.42 17.32 9.20
CA LEU A 259 5.52 17.05 10.32
C LEU A 259 4.37 18.08 10.32
N MET A 260 3.16 17.61 10.06
CA MET A 260 1.95 18.43 10.08
C MET A 260 1.20 18.30 11.39
N SER A 261 0.63 19.40 11.89
CA SER A 261 -0.25 19.40 13.05
C SER A 261 -1.71 19.20 12.64
N SER A 262 -2.54 18.71 13.57
CA SER A 262 -4.01 18.82 13.50
C SER A 262 -4.51 20.26 13.71
N LEU A 263 -3.65 21.19 14.11
CA LEU A 263 -3.98 22.62 14.21
C LEU A 263 -3.84 23.32 12.86
N GLY A 264 -4.94 23.92 12.40
CA GLY A 264 -4.99 24.77 11.21
C GLY A 264 -5.15 26.24 11.55
N TYR A 265 -4.85 27.11 10.59
CA TYR A 265 -4.93 28.57 10.78
C TYR A 265 -6.00 29.20 9.90
N SER A 266 -6.80 30.09 10.46
CA SER A 266 -7.78 30.88 9.70
C SER A 266 -7.13 32.07 8.98
N SER A 267 -7.87 32.71 8.06
CA SER A 267 -7.40 33.93 7.38
C SER A 267 -7.31 35.15 8.32
N SER A 268 -7.93 35.10 9.51
CA SER A 268 -7.77 36.10 10.58
C SER A 268 -6.61 35.78 11.53
N GLY A 269 -5.92 34.64 11.34
CA GLY A 269 -4.81 34.20 12.21
C GLY A 269 -5.26 33.41 13.45
N GLU A 270 -6.52 33.01 13.54
CA GLU A 270 -7.03 32.18 14.63
C GLU A 270 -6.52 30.74 14.48
N VAL A 271 -6.24 30.08 15.60
CA VAL A 271 -5.90 28.66 15.66
C VAL A 271 -7.18 27.84 15.74
N LEU A 272 -7.31 26.82 14.89
CA LEU A 272 -8.46 25.94 14.83
C LEU A 272 -8.04 24.48 14.95
N ASN A 273 -8.75 23.72 15.78
CA ASN A 273 -8.53 22.30 15.98
C ASN A 273 -9.25 21.50 14.87
N CYS A 274 -8.49 21.00 13.89
CA CYS A 274 -9.02 20.21 12.77
C CYS A 274 -8.98 18.72 13.08
N ASN A 275 -9.80 17.94 12.39
CA ASN A 275 -9.77 16.49 12.51
C ASN A 275 -8.48 15.91 11.87
N THR A 276 -7.70 15.14 12.61
CA THR A 276 -6.42 14.54 12.14
C THR A 276 -6.56 13.70 10.87
N TYR A 277 -7.63 12.92 10.74
CA TYR A 277 -7.86 12.08 9.56
C TYR A 277 -8.25 12.96 8.37
N GLU A 278 -9.07 13.99 8.56
CA GLU A 278 -9.40 14.98 7.53
C GLU A 278 -8.12 15.68 7.01
N VAL A 279 -7.21 16.06 7.91
CA VAL A 279 -5.90 16.63 7.56
C VAL A 279 -5.02 15.65 6.79
N ALA A 280 -4.95 14.38 7.22
CA ALA A 280 -4.13 13.36 6.56
C ALA A 280 -4.67 12.96 5.18
N THR A 281 -5.98 12.74 5.06
CA THR A 281 -6.65 12.40 3.79
C THR A 281 -6.56 13.54 2.78
N ALA A 282 -6.87 14.78 3.20
CA ALA A 282 -6.73 15.96 2.35
C ALA A 282 -5.28 16.16 1.87
N CYS A 283 -4.28 15.93 2.73
CA CYS A 283 -2.88 16.04 2.36
C CYS A 283 -2.41 14.94 1.40
N ALA A 284 -2.81 13.69 1.61
CA ALA A 284 -2.47 12.58 0.73
C ALA A 284 -3.00 12.80 -0.70
N VAL A 285 -4.27 13.21 -0.81
CA VAL A 285 -4.91 13.57 -2.09
C VAL A 285 -4.26 14.80 -2.71
N ALA A 286 -4.08 15.89 -1.95
CA ALA A 286 -3.50 17.14 -2.44
C ALA A 286 -2.06 17.00 -2.94
N LEU A 287 -1.24 16.15 -2.30
CA LEU A 287 0.13 15.89 -2.73
C LEU A 287 0.22 15.01 -3.98
N GLY A 288 -0.80 14.19 -4.24
CA GLY A 288 -0.68 13.02 -5.12
C GLY A 288 0.26 11.99 -4.52
N ALA A 289 0.04 11.63 -3.24
CA ALA A 289 0.91 10.70 -2.53
C ALA A 289 0.88 9.30 -3.16
N GLU A 290 2.02 8.62 -3.17
CA GLU A 290 2.14 7.24 -3.67
C GLU A 290 1.39 6.26 -2.75
N LYS A 291 1.47 6.51 -1.44
CA LYS A 291 0.79 5.73 -0.39
C LYS A 291 0.32 6.64 0.74
N LEU A 292 -0.86 6.35 1.28
CA LEU A 292 -1.22 6.72 2.64
C LEU A 292 -1.01 5.50 3.54
N ILE A 293 -0.37 5.70 4.70
CA ILE A 293 -0.17 4.66 5.69
C ILE A 293 -0.84 5.13 6.99
N CYS A 294 -1.86 4.40 7.45
CA CYS A 294 -2.50 4.66 8.74
C CYS A 294 -1.97 3.64 9.75
N ILE A 295 -1.20 4.11 10.72
CA ILE A 295 -0.73 3.32 11.86
C ILE A 295 -1.77 3.45 12.97
N ILE A 296 -2.40 2.32 13.29
CA ILE A 296 -3.62 2.21 14.09
C ILE A 296 -3.40 1.27 15.28
N ASP A 297 -4.32 1.28 16.25
CA ASP A 297 -4.27 0.36 17.39
C ASP A 297 -5.06 -0.91 17.06
N GLY A 298 -4.35 -2.00 16.75
CA GLY A 298 -4.92 -3.30 16.41
C GLY A 298 -5.18 -3.55 14.90
N PRO A 299 -5.39 -4.82 14.49
CA PRO A 299 -5.56 -5.23 13.10
C PRO A 299 -7.02 -5.14 12.60
N ILE A 300 -7.20 -5.14 11.27
CA ILE A 300 -8.51 -5.18 10.63
C ILE A 300 -8.95 -6.62 10.36
N LEU A 301 -10.04 -7.02 11.02
CA LEU A 301 -10.52 -8.41 11.03
C LEU A 301 -11.85 -8.58 10.27
N ASP A 302 -12.01 -9.71 9.58
CA ASP A 302 -13.27 -10.14 8.97
C ASP A 302 -14.32 -10.54 10.01
N GLU A 303 -15.54 -10.86 9.54
CA GLU A 303 -16.65 -11.34 10.40
C GLU A 303 -16.33 -12.68 11.12
N CYS A 304 -15.21 -13.34 10.78
CA CYS A 304 -14.70 -14.57 11.40
C CYS A 304 -13.44 -14.34 12.26
N GLY A 305 -13.02 -13.09 12.48
CA GLY A 305 -11.83 -12.76 13.29
C GLY A 305 -10.47 -12.95 12.59
N ARG A 306 -10.44 -13.06 11.26
CA ARG A 306 -9.20 -13.22 10.46
C ARG A 306 -8.74 -11.90 9.86
N LEU A 307 -7.43 -11.67 9.82
CA LEU A 307 -6.84 -10.50 9.17
C LEU A 307 -7.23 -10.42 7.69
N ILE A 308 -7.71 -9.25 7.26
CA ILE A 308 -7.97 -8.96 5.86
C ILE A 308 -6.70 -8.37 5.25
N HIS A 309 -5.88 -9.17 4.55
CA HIS A 309 -4.63 -8.65 3.96
C HIS A 309 -4.86 -7.63 2.83
N PHE A 310 -5.90 -7.83 2.02
CA PHE A 310 -6.16 -7.02 0.84
C PHE A 310 -7.66 -6.78 0.62
N LEU A 311 -8.00 -5.56 0.21
CA LEU A 311 -9.32 -5.15 -0.29
C LEU A 311 -9.14 -4.35 -1.58
N SER A 312 -9.90 -4.69 -2.62
CA SER A 312 -10.10 -3.75 -3.71
C SER A 312 -10.90 -2.55 -3.21
N LEU A 313 -10.79 -1.40 -3.88
CA LEU A 313 -11.62 -0.23 -3.59
C LEU A 313 -13.13 -0.57 -3.60
N GLN A 314 -13.58 -1.47 -4.48
CA GLN A 314 -14.96 -1.94 -4.54
C GLN A 314 -15.34 -2.77 -3.30
N ASP A 315 -14.48 -3.70 -2.86
CA ASP A 315 -14.73 -4.52 -1.67
C ASP A 315 -14.76 -3.64 -0.40
N ALA A 316 -13.83 -2.67 -0.30
CA ALA A 316 -13.80 -1.70 0.79
C ALA A 316 -15.08 -0.83 0.82
N ASP A 317 -15.51 -0.32 -0.34
CA ASP A 317 -16.74 0.46 -0.47
C ASP A 317 -17.98 -0.32 -0.03
N ILE A 318 -18.09 -1.58 -0.48
CA ILE A 318 -19.18 -2.49 -0.09
C ILE A 318 -19.16 -2.74 1.43
N LEU A 319 -18.00 -2.97 2.04
CA LEU A 319 -17.88 -3.19 3.48
C LEU A 319 -18.29 -1.95 4.31
N VAL A 320 -17.91 -0.75 3.87
CA VAL A 320 -18.33 0.51 4.53
C VAL A 320 -19.83 0.72 4.33
N ARG A 321 -20.35 0.63 3.10
CA ARG A 321 -21.79 0.76 2.78
C ARG A 321 -22.66 -0.24 3.55
N LYS A 322 -22.25 -1.51 3.68
CA LYS A 322 -22.96 -2.55 4.45
C LYS A 322 -23.14 -2.16 5.94
N ARG A 323 -22.25 -1.32 6.47
CA ARG A 323 -22.23 -0.85 7.86
C ARG A 323 -22.66 0.61 8.03
N ALA A 324 -23.08 1.31 6.96
CA ALA A 324 -23.55 2.70 7.00
C ALA A 324 -24.79 2.91 7.91
N LYS A 325 -25.61 1.87 8.14
CA LYS A 325 -26.72 1.91 9.12
C LYS A 325 -26.29 1.75 10.58
N GLN A 326 -25.02 1.43 10.82
CA GLN A 326 -24.46 1.09 12.14
C GLN A 326 -23.40 2.10 12.61
N SER A 327 -22.93 3.00 11.75
CA SER A 327 -21.86 3.95 12.06
C SER A 327 -22.08 5.26 11.31
N GLU A 328 -22.03 6.38 12.02
CA GLU A 328 -22.13 7.72 11.43
C GLU A 328 -21.00 7.98 10.42
N THR A 329 -19.77 7.55 10.71
CA THR A 329 -18.63 7.68 9.79
C THR A 329 -18.90 6.99 8.45
N ALA A 330 -19.50 5.80 8.49
CA ALA A 330 -19.88 5.08 7.27
C ALA A 330 -21.06 5.73 6.54
N ALA A 331 -22.01 6.36 7.24
CA ALA A 331 -23.06 7.17 6.62
C ALA A 331 -22.52 8.46 5.98
N ASN A 332 -21.60 9.16 6.63
CA ASN A 332 -20.95 10.37 6.13
C ASN A 332 -20.09 10.08 4.89
N TYR A 333 -19.40 8.93 4.88
CA TYR A 333 -18.70 8.42 3.70
C TYR A 333 -19.65 8.20 2.52
N VAL A 334 -20.79 7.52 2.74
CA VAL A 334 -21.79 7.30 1.68
C VAL A 334 -22.33 8.60 1.12
N LYS A 335 -22.63 9.61 1.97
CA LYS A 335 -23.00 10.96 1.51
C LYS A 335 -21.92 11.61 0.66
N ALA A 336 -20.66 11.54 1.07
CA ALA A 336 -19.54 12.17 0.38
C ALA A 336 -19.21 11.53 -0.98
N VAL A 337 -19.53 10.25 -1.15
CA VAL A 337 -19.31 9.45 -2.36
C VAL A 337 -20.49 9.52 -3.32
N ASP A 338 -21.73 9.35 -2.85
CA ASP A 338 -22.92 9.33 -3.72
C ASP A 338 -23.16 10.71 -4.38
N GLN A 339 -22.66 11.78 -3.76
CA GLN A 339 -22.59 13.12 -4.37
C GLN A 339 -21.60 13.22 -5.55
N GLU A 340 -20.56 12.38 -5.62
CA GLU A 340 -19.65 12.34 -6.77
C GLU A 340 -20.26 11.58 -7.96
N GLU A 341 -20.97 10.48 -7.70
CA GLU A 341 -21.59 9.64 -8.76
C GLU A 341 -22.78 10.35 -9.44
N LEU A 342 -23.51 11.21 -8.72
CA LEU A 342 -24.62 11.99 -9.30
C LEU A 342 -24.14 13.10 -10.25
N VAL A 343 -23.01 13.74 -9.98
CA VAL A 343 -22.47 14.86 -10.79
C VAL A 343 -21.87 14.35 -12.12
N ALA A 344 -21.59 13.06 -12.24
CA ALA A 344 -21.16 12.45 -13.51
C ALA A 344 -22.30 12.26 -14.54
N CYS A 345 -23.55 12.57 -14.18
CA CYS A 345 -24.75 12.28 -14.98
C CYS A 345 -25.45 13.51 -15.58
N ASP A 346 -25.13 14.73 -15.12
CA ASP A 346 -25.82 15.97 -15.53
C ASP A 346 -24.95 16.83 -16.47
N ASP A 347 -24.84 16.40 -17.74
CA ASP A 347 -24.46 17.29 -18.85
C ASP A 347 -25.25 16.93 -20.12
N ASP A 348 -26.56 17.19 -20.08
CA ASP A 348 -27.51 16.87 -21.15
C ASP A 348 -28.19 18.15 -21.67
N SER A 349 -27.49 18.90 -22.54
CA SER A 349 -28.15 19.88 -23.42
C SER A 349 -27.42 20.08 -24.76
N ASN A 350 -28.03 19.52 -25.81
CA ASN A 350 -27.89 19.79 -27.25
C ASN A 350 -26.84 20.84 -27.71
N ASP A 351 -25.86 20.46 -28.55
CA ASP A 351 -26.06 20.52 -30.02
C ASP A 351 -24.90 19.95 -30.88
N VAL A 352 -25.26 19.45 -32.07
CA VAL A 352 -24.42 19.16 -33.27
C VAL A 352 -23.26 18.14 -33.20
N ILE A 353 -23.37 17.10 -34.04
CA ILE A 353 -22.33 16.11 -34.37
C ILE A 353 -21.30 16.67 -35.37
N PRO A 354 -19.99 16.39 -35.18
CA PRO A 354 -19.13 16.01 -36.30
C PRO A 354 -18.39 14.67 -36.10
N SER A 355 -18.25 13.97 -37.22
CA SER A 355 -17.62 12.67 -37.50
C SER A 355 -16.30 12.31 -36.79
N LEU A 356 -16.11 11.00 -36.56
CA LEU A 356 -14.86 10.36 -36.11
C LEU A 356 -13.63 10.69 -36.99
N ASN A 357 -12.47 10.80 -36.34
CA ASN A 357 -11.25 10.10 -36.77
C ASN A 357 -10.35 9.84 -35.55
N GLY A 358 -9.65 8.71 -35.54
CA GLY A 358 -9.17 8.09 -34.30
C GLY A 358 -7.74 8.42 -33.85
N SER A 359 -7.54 8.40 -32.53
CA SER A 359 -6.26 8.17 -31.84
C SER A 359 -6.55 7.56 -30.45
N SER A 360 -5.56 6.92 -29.83
CA SER A 360 -5.66 6.15 -28.58
C SER A 360 -6.44 6.81 -27.43
N PHE A 361 -7.26 6.02 -26.73
CA PHE A 361 -7.89 6.40 -25.47
C PHE A 361 -6.87 6.33 -24.32
N ASP A 362 -6.12 7.42 -24.11
CA ASP A 362 -5.39 7.64 -22.85
C ASP A 362 -6.37 8.18 -21.79
N TRP A 363 -6.67 7.38 -20.75
CA TRP A 363 -7.44 7.84 -19.60
C TRP A 363 -6.54 8.67 -18.68
N ALA A 364 -6.43 9.98 -18.95
CA ALA A 364 -5.83 10.94 -18.03
C ALA A 364 -6.94 11.62 -17.19
N PRO A 365 -7.03 11.37 -15.87
CA PRO A 365 -8.01 12.05 -15.02
C PRO A 365 -7.56 13.50 -14.76
N ASN A 366 -8.18 14.45 -15.45
CA ASN A 366 -7.92 15.88 -15.28
C ASN A 366 -8.54 16.43 -13.99
N PHE A 367 -7.88 16.22 -12.85
CA PHE A 367 -8.20 16.94 -11.61
C PHE A 367 -7.56 18.34 -11.63
N GLN A 368 -8.33 19.36 -12.04
CA GLN A 368 -7.92 20.75 -11.95
C GLN A 368 -7.93 21.25 -10.50
N ASN A 369 -6.84 20.97 -9.78
CA ASN A 369 -6.53 21.67 -8.54
C ASN A 369 -6.39 23.17 -8.80
N GLY A 370 -7.27 23.98 -8.21
CA GLY A 370 -7.22 25.44 -8.27
C GLY A 370 -6.04 26.02 -7.51
N VAL A 371 -4.86 26.01 -8.12
CA VAL A 371 -3.63 26.63 -7.61
C VAL A 371 -3.38 27.99 -8.25
N GLY A 372 -3.96 29.04 -7.65
CA GLY A 372 -3.68 30.43 -8.01
C GLY A 372 -4.08 31.38 -6.87
N PHE A 373 -3.36 32.49 -6.74
CA PHE A 373 -3.77 33.65 -5.92
C PHE A 373 -4.47 34.73 -6.78
N ASP A 374 -4.76 34.40 -8.05
CA ASP A 374 -5.38 35.30 -9.02
C ASP A 374 -6.89 35.03 -9.17
N ASN A 375 -7.64 36.10 -9.34
CA ASN A 375 -9.10 36.10 -9.39
C ASN A 375 -9.65 35.27 -10.57
N GLY A 376 -10.52 34.29 -10.28
CA GLY A 376 -11.30 33.58 -11.28
C GLY A 376 -12.26 32.58 -10.65
N ASN A 377 -13.53 32.58 -11.07
CA ASN A 377 -14.56 31.66 -10.58
C ASN A 377 -14.23 30.20 -10.97
N GLY A 378 -13.53 29.47 -10.10
CA GLY A 378 -13.41 28.01 -10.17
C GLY A 378 -14.52 27.36 -9.34
N LEU A 379 -15.44 26.63 -9.99
CA LEU A 379 -16.69 26.14 -9.41
C LEU A 379 -16.50 24.94 -8.45
N TRP A 380 -15.84 25.17 -7.31
CA TRP A 380 -15.81 24.23 -6.19
C TRP A 380 -17.00 24.48 -5.25
N SER A 381 -18.21 24.21 -5.73
CA SER A 381 -19.39 24.04 -4.88
C SER A 381 -19.35 22.67 -4.17
N ARG A 382 -18.39 22.51 -3.25
CA ARG A 382 -18.19 21.27 -2.48
C ARG A 382 -17.92 21.62 -1.01
N GLU A 383 -18.99 21.69 -0.22
CA GLU A 383 -18.96 22.34 1.11
C GLU A 383 -18.45 21.48 2.27
N GLN A 384 -18.30 20.16 2.08
CA GLN A 384 -18.02 19.22 3.18
C GLN A 384 -16.70 18.45 2.95
N GLY A 385 -15.75 18.68 3.86
CA GLY A 385 -14.60 17.80 4.04
C GLY A 385 -15.04 16.45 4.61
N PHE A 386 -14.29 15.39 4.34
CA PHE A 386 -14.64 14.07 4.84
C PHE A 386 -14.21 13.89 6.29
N ALA A 387 -15.17 14.10 7.20
CA ALA A 387 -15.02 13.96 8.64
C ALA A 387 -14.89 12.50 9.06
N ILE A 388 -13.78 12.13 9.71
CA ILE A 388 -13.49 10.76 10.12
C ILE A 388 -12.96 10.73 11.55
N GLY A 389 -13.69 10.09 12.46
CA GLY A 389 -13.29 10.00 13.87
C GLY A 389 -14.47 10.24 14.81
N GLY A 390 -14.20 10.86 15.95
CA GLY A 390 -15.17 11.05 17.03
C GLY A 390 -15.03 10.04 18.17
N ARG A 391 -15.91 10.14 19.16
CA ARG A 391 -15.92 9.25 20.34
C ARG A 391 -16.42 7.84 20.03
N GLU A 392 -17.26 7.70 19.01
CA GLU A 392 -17.89 6.43 18.63
C GLU A 392 -17.06 5.65 17.59
N ARG A 393 -15.91 5.13 18.04
CA ARG A 393 -15.07 4.22 17.24
C ARG A 393 -15.61 2.79 17.28
N LEU A 394 -16.56 2.49 16.41
CA LEU A 394 -17.01 1.11 16.12
C LEU A 394 -15.95 0.34 15.32
N GLY A 395 -14.82 0.05 15.97
CA GLY A 395 -13.66 -0.62 15.38
C GLY A 395 -13.04 0.17 14.23
N TYR A 396 -12.45 -0.56 13.28
CA TYR A 396 -11.65 -0.06 12.16
C TYR A 396 -12.42 0.69 11.05
N LEU A 397 -13.70 1.02 11.25
CA LEU A 397 -14.54 1.58 10.20
C LEU A 397 -14.11 2.97 9.74
N SER A 398 -13.56 3.76 10.66
CA SER A 398 -13.07 5.11 10.35
C SER A 398 -11.84 5.05 9.44
N GLU A 399 -10.92 4.14 9.76
CA GLU A 399 -9.68 3.85 9.06
C GLU A 399 -9.96 3.31 7.65
N LEU A 400 -10.91 2.37 7.54
CA LEU A 400 -11.31 1.77 6.26
C LEU A 400 -12.02 2.77 5.36
N ALA A 401 -12.89 3.63 5.91
CA ALA A 401 -13.54 4.69 5.15
C ALA A 401 -12.54 5.76 4.69
N ALA A 402 -11.55 6.11 5.53
CA ALA A 402 -10.42 6.97 5.13
C ALA A 402 -9.65 6.41 3.95
N ALA A 403 -9.32 5.11 4.01
CA ALA A 403 -8.62 4.42 2.95
C ALA A 403 -9.40 4.42 1.62
N ALA A 404 -10.69 4.06 1.66
CA ALA A 404 -11.52 4.02 0.46
C ALA A 404 -11.75 5.44 -0.15
N PHE A 405 -11.91 6.47 0.68
CA PHE A 405 -12.03 7.86 0.23
C PHE A 405 -10.73 8.35 -0.44
N VAL A 406 -9.57 8.09 0.17
CA VAL A 406 -8.27 8.49 -0.38
C VAL A 406 -7.92 7.74 -1.66
N CYS A 407 -8.29 6.46 -1.75
CA CYS A 407 -8.22 5.68 -3.00
C CYS A 407 -9.10 6.27 -4.12
N ARG A 408 -10.32 6.73 -3.82
CA ARG A 408 -11.15 7.48 -4.80
C ARG A 408 -10.51 8.81 -5.20
N GLY A 409 -9.85 9.50 -4.27
CA GLY A 409 -9.10 10.74 -4.51
C GLY A 409 -7.81 10.59 -5.33
N GLY A 410 -7.47 9.39 -5.82
CA GLY A 410 -6.37 9.15 -6.76
C GLY A 410 -5.04 8.67 -6.14
N VAL A 411 -4.97 8.51 -4.82
CA VAL A 411 -3.84 7.80 -4.17
C VAL A 411 -4.02 6.31 -4.41
N GLN A 412 -3.07 5.65 -5.06
CA GLN A 412 -3.31 4.30 -5.58
C GLN A 412 -3.50 3.24 -4.49
N ARG A 413 -2.82 3.39 -3.35
CA ARG A 413 -2.79 2.39 -2.28
C ARG A 413 -2.81 3.03 -0.90
N VAL A 414 -3.59 2.46 0.01
CA VAL A 414 -3.64 2.83 1.42
C VAL A 414 -3.40 1.60 2.29
N HIS A 415 -2.45 1.70 3.22
CA HIS A 415 -2.07 0.63 4.13
C HIS A 415 -2.56 0.93 5.54
N LEU A 416 -3.25 -0.02 6.17
CA LEU A 416 -3.82 0.08 7.51
C LEU A 416 -3.05 -0.92 8.40
N LEU A 417 -2.19 -0.39 9.28
CA LEU A 417 -1.13 -1.13 9.95
C LEU A 417 -1.29 -1.11 11.47
N ASP A 418 -1.22 -2.26 12.11
CA ASP A 418 -1.22 -2.37 13.58
C ASP A 418 0.11 -1.86 14.16
N GLY A 419 0.08 -0.67 14.77
CA GLY A 419 1.21 -0.01 15.39
C GLY A 419 1.73 -0.71 16.65
N THR A 420 1.02 -1.71 17.18
CA THR A 420 1.51 -2.52 18.30
C THR A 420 2.52 -3.58 17.87
N VAL A 421 2.63 -3.85 16.56
CA VAL A 421 3.56 -4.85 16.01
C VAL A 421 4.92 -4.22 15.72
N GLY A 422 5.96 -4.62 16.46
CA GLY A 422 7.33 -4.18 16.20
C GLY A 422 7.79 -4.49 14.77
N GLY A 423 8.33 -3.48 14.06
CA GLY A 423 8.78 -3.60 12.68
C GLY A 423 7.67 -3.63 11.62
N VAL A 424 6.44 -3.21 11.95
CA VAL A 424 5.27 -3.31 11.05
C VAL A 424 5.49 -2.61 9.70
N LEU A 425 6.13 -1.43 9.69
CA LEU A 425 6.41 -0.69 8.45
C LEU A 425 7.37 -1.45 7.53
N LEU A 426 8.43 -2.03 8.10
CA LEU A 426 9.42 -2.80 7.33
C LEU A 426 8.83 -4.11 6.80
N LYS A 427 7.97 -4.77 7.59
CA LYS A 427 7.26 -5.99 7.19
C LYS A 427 6.25 -5.72 6.08
N GLU A 428 5.50 -4.62 6.15
CA GLU A 428 4.56 -4.24 5.11
C GLU A 428 5.26 -3.86 3.79
N LEU A 429 6.28 -3.00 3.86
CA LEU A 429 6.87 -2.40 2.65
C LEU A 429 7.87 -3.31 1.92
N PHE A 430 8.44 -4.33 2.59
CA PHE A 430 9.50 -5.19 2.06
C PHE A 430 9.16 -6.69 2.04
N GLN A 431 7.91 -7.07 2.34
CA GLN A 431 7.42 -8.44 2.17
C GLN A 431 6.20 -8.46 1.25
N ARG A 432 6.15 -9.43 0.32
CA ARG A 432 5.10 -9.55 -0.71
C ARG A 432 3.68 -9.62 -0.14
N ASP A 433 3.49 -10.31 0.98
CA ASP A 433 2.16 -10.52 1.57
C ASP A 433 1.77 -9.46 2.61
N GLY A 434 2.71 -8.60 3.01
CA GLY A 434 2.54 -7.62 4.09
C GLY A 434 2.18 -8.25 5.44
N VAL A 435 1.78 -7.40 6.38
CA VAL A 435 1.26 -7.79 7.70
C VAL A 435 0.03 -6.98 8.12
N GLY A 436 -0.31 -5.91 7.41
CA GLY A 436 -1.52 -5.14 7.62
C GLY A 436 -2.61 -5.42 6.59
N THR A 437 -3.47 -4.43 6.41
CA THR A 437 -4.55 -4.42 5.42
C THR A 437 -4.30 -3.35 4.38
N MET A 438 -4.15 -3.75 3.12
CA MET A 438 -4.05 -2.80 2.01
C MET A 438 -5.39 -2.64 1.29
N VAL A 439 -5.81 -1.40 1.09
CA VAL A 439 -6.86 -1.00 0.16
C VAL A 439 -6.20 -0.43 -1.09
N ALA A 440 -6.60 -0.87 -2.28
CA ALA A 440 -6.03 -0.36 -3.53
C ALA A 440 -7.10 0.00 -4.59
N SER A 441 -6.83 1.05 -5.36
CA SER A 441 -7.63 1.43 -6.52
C SER A 441 -7.09 0.87 -7.84
N ASP A 442 -5.83 0.42 -7.88
CA ASP A 442 -5.22 -0.24 -9.03
C ASP A 442 -5.49 -1.75 -9.06
N LEU A 443 -5.09 -2.43 -10.16
CA LEU A 443 -5.13 -3.89 -10.27
C LEU A 443 -4.02 -4.54 -9.42
N TYR A 444 -4.07 -4.32 -8.11
CA TYR A 444 -3.16 -4.93 -7.14
C TYR A 444 -3.29 -6.46 -7.11
N GLU A 445 -4.54 -6.95 -7.05
CA GLU A 445 -4.92 -8.32 -7.43
C GLU A 445 -5.90 -8.23 -8.60
N GLY A 446 -5.60 -8.91 -9.71
CA GLY A 446 -6.39 -8.82 -10.94
C GLY A 446 -6.61 -10.17 -11.61
N MET A 447 -7.84 -10.43 -12.05
CA MET A 447 -8.15 -11.59 -12.90
C MET A 447 -8.23 -11.16 -14.36
N ARG A 448 -7.40 -11.78 -15.21
CA ARG A 448 -7.31 -11.45 -16.63
C ARG A 448 -7.00 -12.68 -17.47
N MET A 449 -7.12 -12.51 -18.79
CA MET A 449 -6.59 -13.46 -19.75
C MET A 449 -5.06 -13.57 -19.62
N ALA A 450 -4.55 -14.80 -19.78
CA ALA A 450 -3.11 -15.05 -19.80
C ALA A 450 -2.44 -14.39 -21.01
N ARG A 451 -1.18 -14.00 -20.82
CA ARG A 451 -0.26 -13.43 -21.83
C ARG A 451 0.96 -14.33 -21.94
N VAL A 452 1.72 -14.20 -23.03
CA VAL A 452 2.94 -15.01 -23.28
C VAL A 452 3.98 -14.87 -22.16
N THR A 453 4.02 -13.73 -21.47
CA THR A 453 4.83 -13.48 -20.27
C THR A 453 4.51 -14.40 -19.10
N ASP A 454 3.26 -14.87 -18.99
CA ASP A 454 2.73 -15.53 -17.80
C ASP A 454 3.02 -17.04 -17.77
N ILE A 455 3.48 -17.61 -18.90
CA ILE A 455 3.72 -19.05 -19.08
C ILE A 455 4.58 -19.63 -17.94
N ASN A 456 5.63 -18.92 -17.55
CA ASN A 456 6.51 -19.35 -16.46
C ASN A 456 5.80 -19.39 -15.10
N GLY A 457 4.94 -18.41 -14.81
CA GLY A 457 4.13 -18.39 -13.59
C GLY A 457 3.07 -19.50 -13.56
N ILE A 458 2.37 -19.70 -14.69
CA ILE A 458 1.41 -20.81 -14.86
C ILE A 458 2.12 -22.16 -14.66
N LYS A 459 3.26 -22.37 -15.32
CA LYS A 459 4.08 -23.59 -15.21
C LYS A 459 4.52 -23.85 -13.76
N TYR A 460 4.94 -22.81 -13.04
CA TYR A 460 5.31 -22.91 -11.62
C TYR A 460 4.14 -23.34 -10.72
N LEU A 461 2.93 -22.80 -10.94
CA LEU A 461 1.72 -23.18 -10.20
C LEU A 461 1.24 -24.61 -10.50
N LEU A 462 1.38 -25.06 -11.75
CA LEU A 462 0.91 -26.38 -12.18
C LEU A 462 1.85 -27.51 -11.74
N LEU A 463 3.17 -27.29 -11.73
CA LEU A 463 4.18 -28.34 -11.53
C LEU A 463 3.93 -29.23 -10.28
N PRO A 464 3.68 -28.71 -9.06
CA PRO A 464 3.44 -29.56 -7.88
C PRO A 464 2.13 -30.36 -7.98
N LEU A 465 1.16 -29.87 -8.74
CA LEU A 465 -0.12 -30.55 -8.97
C LEU A 465 0.01 -31.63 -10.04
N GLU A 466 0.91 -31.47 -11.01
CA GLU A 466 1.26 -32.50 -11.98
C GLU A 466 2.07 -33.64 -11.33
N GLU A 467 3.07 -33.31 -10.52
CA GLU A 467 3.90 -34.28 -9.78
C GLU A 467 3.10 -35.10 -8.76
N SER A 468 2.16 -34.46 -8.05
CA SER A 468 1.24 -35.16 -7.14
C SER A 468 0.15 -35.99 -7.84
N GLY A 469 0.15 -36.03 -9.19
CA GLY A 469 -0.87 -36.73 -9.99
C GLY A 469 -2.26 -36.10 -9.95
N THR A 470 -2.39 -34.89 -9.40
CA THR A 470 -3.66 -34.15 -9.31
C THR A 470 -4.07 -33.64 -10.69
N LEU A 471 -3.15 -33.01 -11.42
CA LEU A 471 -3.32 -32.54 -12.79
C LEU A 471 -2.65 -33.46 -13.81
N ILE A 472 -2.96 -33.26 -15.09
CA ILE A 472 -2.32 -33.92 -16.22
C ILE A 472 -1.11 -33.07 -16.61
N ARG A 473 0.06 -33.71 -16.72
CA ARG A 473 1.31 -33.06 -17.12
C ARG A 473 1.17 -32.47 -18.52
N ARG A 474 1.50 -31.19 -18.68
CA ARG A 474 1.52 -30.49 -19.98
C ARG A 474 2.95 -30.18 -20.42
N THR A 475 3.17 -30.18 -21.72
CA THR A 475 4.37 -29.62 -22.33
C THR A 475 4.25 -28.10 -22.46
N GLU A 476 5.39 -27.42 -22.56
CA GLU A 476 5.43 -25.96 -22.73
C GLU A 476 4.77 -25.52 -24.04
N LYS A 477 4.91 -26.33 -25.10
CA LYS A 477 4.23 -26.11 -26.38
C LYS A 477 2.71 -26.21 -26.24
N GLU A 478 2.18 -27.23 -25.55
CA GLU A 478 0.73 -27.33 -25.31
C GLU A 478 0.19 -26.17 -24.46
N LEU A 479 1.00 -25.62 -23.55
CA LEU A 479 0.63 -24.42 -22.77
C LEU A 479 0.57 -23.17 -23.66
N ILE A 480 1.54 -22.99 -24.58
CA ILE A 480 1.52 -21.90 -25.57
C ILE A 480 0.31 -22.05 -26.50
N ASP A 481 0.10 -23.23 -27.09
CA ASP A 481 -0.97 -23.53 -28.05
C ASP A 481 -2.39 -23.41 -27.42
N THR A 482 -2.49 -23.36 -26.08
CA THR A 482 -3.77 -23.24 -25.34
C THR A 482 -3.88 -21.97 -24.48
N LEU A 483 -2.90 -21.05 -24.58
CA LEU A 483 -2.76 -19.91 -23.67
C LEU A 483 -3.98 -18.98 -23.67
N ASP A 484 -4.62 -18.77 -24.82
CA ASP A 484 -5.85 -17.96 -24.97
C ASP A 484 -7.07 -18.53 -24.22
N SER A 485 -6.99 -19.79 -23.76
CA SER A 485 -7.99 -20.41 -22.87
C SER A 485 -7.67 -20.21 -21.39
N PHE A 486 -6.45 -19.79 -21.03
CA PHE A 486 -6.03 -19.57 -19.65
C PHE A 486 -6.45 -18.21 -19.11
N ILE A 487 -6.88 -18.23 -17.86
CA ILE A 487 -7.21 -17.09 -17.02
C ILE A 487 -6.24 -17.14 -15.84
N VAL A 488 -5.64 -16.01 -15.53
CA VAL A 488 -4.68 -15.86 -14.44
C VAL A 488 -5.18 -14.86 -13.42
N ALA A 489 -4.92 -15.14 -12.14
CA ALA A 489 -4.92 -14.14 -11.09
C ALA A 489 -3.48 -13.64 -10.92
N GLU A 490 -3.27 -12.37 -11.20
CA GLU A 490 -2.01 -11.67 -11.01
C GLU A 490 -2.04 -10.89 -9.69
N ARG A 491 -0.92 -10.89 -8.97
CA ARG A 491 -0.64 -10.00 -7.84
C ARG A 491 0.78 -9.47 -7.98
N GLU A 492 0.94 -8.15 -8.02
CA GLU A 492 2.25 -7.47 -8.17
C GLU A 492 3.12 -8.03 -9.34
N GLY A 493 2.52 -8.31 -10.50
CA GLY A 493 3.24 -8.88 -11.65
C GLY A 493 3.53 -10.39 -11.56
N GLN A 494 3.19 -11.05 -10.45
CA GLN A 494 3.34 -12.51 -10.28
C GLN A 494 2.00 -13.23 -10.42
N ILE A 495 2.01 -14.42 -11.01
CA ILE A 495 0.81 -15.24 -11.17
C ILE A 495 0.58 -16.08 -9.91
N ILE A 496 -0.45 -15.75 -9.14
CA ILE A 496 -0.80 -16.42 -7.87
C ILE A 496 -1.85 -17.53 -8.04
N ALA A 497 -2.66 -17.47 -9.09
CA ALA A 497 -3.58 -18.54 -9.47
C ALA A 497 -3.78 -18.61 -10.98
N CYS A 498 -4.17 -19.78 -11.50
CA CYS A 498 -4.54 -19.96 -12.89
C CYS A 498 -5.67 -20.97 -13.05
N ALA A 499 -6.48 -20.82 -14.10
CA ALA A 499 -7.47 -21.79 -14.56
C ALA A 499 -7.56 -21.73 -16.09
N ALA A 500 -8.09 -22.78 -16.73
CA ALA A 500 -8.37 -22.79 -18.16
C ALA A 500 -9.85 -23.06 -18.41
N LEU A 501 -10.44 -22.33 -19.35
CA LEU A 501 -11.81 -22.53 -19.85
C LEU A 501 -11.75 -22.90 -21.33
N PHE A 502 -12.06 -24.16 -21.65
CA PHE A 502 -12.14 -24.63 -23.04
C PHE A 502 -13.61 -24.69 -23.50
N PRO A 503 -14.04 -23.86 -24.47
CA PRO A 503 -15.42 -23.82 -24.94
C PRO A 503 -15.73 -24.92 -25.97
N TYR A 504 -16.91 -25.54 -25.85
CA TYR A 504 -17.50 -26.48 -26.80
C TYR A 504 -18.85 -25.90 -27.26
N PHE A 505 -18.81 -25.11 -28.33
CA PHE A 505 -19.95 -24.30 -28.77
C PHE A 505 -21.14 -25.12 -29.31
N LYS A 506 -20.89 -26.31 -29.89
CA LYS A 506 -21.95 -27.19 -30.42
C LYS A 506 -22.89 -27.66 -29.31
N GLU A 507 -22.31 -28.15 -28.21
CA GLU A 507 -23.02 -28.62 -27.02
C GLU A 507 -23.33 -27.50 -26.01
N LYS A 508 -22.96 -26.24 -26.32
CA LYS A 508 -23.09 -25.06 -25.45
C LYS A 508 -22.52 -25.29 -24.04
N CYS A 509 -21.37 -25.93 -23.94
CA CYS A 509 -20.73 -26.19 -22.64
C CYS A 509 -19.24 -25.85 -22.63
N GLY A 510 -18.66 -25.68 -21.44
CA GLY A 510 -17.24 -25.39 -21.26
C GLY A 510 -16.56 -26.34 -20.28
N GLU A 511 -15.33 -26.73 -20.57
CA GLU A 511 -14.49 -27.48 -19.63
C GLU A 511 -13.71 -26.52 -18.73
N VAL A 512 -13.90 -26.65 -17.42
CA VAL A 512 -13.01 -26.02 -16.43
C VAL A 512 -11.86 -26.96 -16.14
N ALA A 513 -10.65 -26.53 -16.48
CA ALA A 513 -9.43 -27.31 -16.37
C ALA A 513 -8.31 -26.50 -15.70
N ALA A 514 -7.23 -27.19 -15.32
CA ALA A 514 -5.99 -26.57 -14.84
C ALA A 514 -6.13 -25.58 -13.66
N ILE A 515 -7.20 -25.67 -12.86
CA ILE A 515 -7.38 -24.78 -11.71
C ILE A 515 -6.28 -25.04 -10.66
N ALA A 516 -5.54 -23.99 -10.34
CA ALA A 516 -4.44 -24.01 -9.41
C ALA A 516 -4.34 -22.67 -8.68
N VAL A 517 -4.06 -22.73 -7.38
CA VAL A 517 -3.74 -21.57 -6.53
C VAL A 517 -2.41 -21.88 -5.85
N SER A 518 -1.55 -20.86 -5.71
CA SER A 518 -0.27 -20.94 -4.99
C SER A 518 -0.48 -21.55 -3.60
N GLY A 519 0.58 -22.14 -3.02
CA GLY A 519 0.49 -22.71 -1.67
C GLY A 519 0.07 -21.67 -0.63
N GLU A 520 0.60 -20.45 -0.78
CA GLU A 520 0.50 -19.32 0.15
C GLU A 520 -0.88 -18.64 0.12
N CYS A 521 -1.52 -18.53 -1.06
CA CYS A 521 -2.82 -17.88 -1.21
C CYS A 521 -4.03 -18.83 -1.04
N ARG A 522 -3.82 -20.06 -0.57
CA ARG A 522 -4.91 -21.02 -0.29
C ARG A 522 -5.70 -20.62 0.96
N GLY A 523 -7.00 -20.89 0.94
CA GLY A 523 -7.92 -20.52 2.03
C GLY A 523 -8.41 -19.06 2.00
N GLN A 524 -7.78 -18.20 1.20
CA GLN A 524 -8.13 -16.77 1.04
C GLN A 524 -9.24 -16.51 -0.01
N GLY A 525 -10.00 -17.54 -0.41
CA GLY A 525 -11.08 -17.40 -1.41
C GLY A 525 -10.63 -17.21 -2.86
N GLN A 526 -9.32 -17.16 -3.17
CA GLN A 526 -8.83 -16.92 -4.54
C GLN A 526 -9.34 -17.94 -5.58
N GLY A 527 -9.48 -19.21 -5.19
CA GLY A 527 -10.08 -20.23 -6.06
C GLY A 527 -11.56 -19.98 -6.36
N ASP A 528 -12.29 -19.32 -5.44
CA ASP A 528 -13.71 -19.02 -5.58
C ASP A 528 -13.90 -17.85 -6.54
N LYS A 529 -13.18 -16.75 -6.30
CA LYS A 529 -13.07 -15.62 -7.24
C LYS A 529 -12.74 -16.09 -8.67
N LEU A 530 -11.81 -17.04 -8.80
CA LEU A 530 -11.35 -17.55 -10.09
C LEU A 530 -12.40 -18.43 -10.78
N LEU A 531 -13.15 -19.24 -10.03
CA LEU A 531 -14.28 -19.99 -10.59
C LEU A 531 -15.43 -19.07 -10.99
N ASP A 532 -15.76 -18.06 -10.18
CA ASP A 532 -16.79 -17.08 -10.49
C ASP A 532 -16.45 -16.29 -11.76
N TYR A 533 -15.18 -15.94 -11.97
CA TYR A 533 -14.71 -15.33 -13.21
C TYR A 533 -14.84 -16.28 -14.41
N VAL A 534 -14.49 -17.57 -14.25
CA VAL A 534 -14.68 -18.60 -15.28
C VAL A 534 -16.17 -18.77 -15.62
N GLU A 535 -17.06 -18.76 -14.64
CA GLU A 535 -18.51 -18.87 -14.82
C GLU A 535 -19.09 -17.67 -15.56
N LYS A 536 -18.71 -16.44 -15.19
CA LYS A 536 -19.09 -15.22 -15.91
C LYS A 536 -18.58 -15.23 -17.35
N LYS A 537 -17.30 -15.60 -17.58
CA LYS A 537 -16.72 -15.70 -18.94
C LYS A 537 -17.46 -16.76 -19.77
N ALA A 538 -17.76 -17.92 -19.21
CA ALA A 538 -18.51 -18.98 -19.90
C ALA A 538 -19.93 -18.52 -20.30
N SER A 539 -20.63 -17.82 -19.41
CA SER A 539 -21.94 -17.22 -19.71
C SER A 539 -21.86 -16.16 -20.82
N SER A 540 -20.84 -15.29 -20.80
CA SER A 540 -20.63 -14.28 -21.86
C SER A 540 -20.32 -14.89 -23.24
N LEU A 541 -19.72 -16.08 -23.27
CA LEU A 541 -19.51 -16.89 -24.47
C LEU A 541 -20.77 -17.66 -24.93
N GLY A 542 -21.92 -17.47 -24.26
CA GLY A 542 -23.19 -18.12 -24.58
C GLY A 542 -23.28 -19.59 -24.17
N LEU A 543 -22.36 -20.06 -23.32
CA LEU A 543 -22.39 -21.42 -22.79
C LEU A 543 -23.47 -21.54 -21.70
N GLN A 544 -24.11 -22.71 -21.61
CA GLN A 544 -25.20 -22.99 -20.67
C GLN A 544 -24.78 -23.94 -19.54
N MET A 545 -23.69 -24.69 -19.74
CA MET A 545 -23.19 -25.68 -18.80
C MET A 545 -21.67 -25.56 -18.66
N LEU A 546 -21.15 -25.83 -17.47
CA LEU A 546 -19.74 -26.13 -17.26
C LEU A 546 -19.58 -27.59 -16.84
N PHE A 547 -18.50 -28.22 -17.30
CA PHE A 547 -18.08 -29.55 -16.84
C PHE A 547 -16.61 -29.55 -16.43
N LEU A 548 -16.23 -30.55 -15.63
CA LEU A 548 -14.86 -30.73 -15.18
C LEU A 548 -14.54 -32.20 -14.88
N LEU A 549 -13.25 -32.49 -14.85
CA LEU A 549 -12.69 -33.80 -14.55
C LEU A 549 -11.75 -33.66 -13.34
N THR A 550 -12.00 -34.40 -12.26
CA THR A 550 -11.13 -34.36 -11.07
C THR A 550 -10.92 -35.73 -10.44
N THR A 551 -9.72 -35.97 -9.92
CA THR A 551 -9.34 -37.20 -9.20
C THR A 551 -9.47 -37.05 -7.68
N ARG A 552 -9.25 -35.84 -7.15
CA ARG A 552 -9.13 -35.58 -5.70
C ARG A 552 -9.99 -34.42 -5.18
N THR A 553 -10.29 -33.41 -5.98
CA THR A 553 -10.83 -32.11 -5.51
C THR A 553 -12.35 -31.98 -5.63
N ALA A 554 -13.08 -33.09 -5.66
CA ALA A 554 -14.52 -33.12 -5.95
C ALA A 554 -15.37 -32.27 -4.98
N ASP A 555 -15.15 -32.41 -3.68
CA ASP A 555 -16.02 -31.81 -2.63
C ASP A 555 -15.96 -30.28 -2.59
N TRP A 556 -14.93 -29.68 -3.20
CA TRP A 556 -14.82 -28.24 -3.37
C TRP A 556 -15.78 -27.74 -4.46
N PHE A 557 -15.82 -28.42 -5.61
CA PHE A 557 -16.75 -28.12 -6.70
C PHE A 557 -18.20 -28.47 -6.37
N VAL A 558 -18.45 -29.58 -5.66
CA VAL A 558 -19.81 -29.96 -5.25
C VAL A 558 -20.45 -28.88 -4.38
N ARG A 559 -19.70 -28.31 -3.44
CA ARG A 559 -20.13 -27.15 -2.62
C ARG A 559 -20.39 -25.87 -3.42
N ARG A 560 -19.94 -25.80 -4.69
CA ARG A 560 -20.14 -24.68 -5.63
C ARG A 560 -21.18 -24.99 -6.71
N GLY A 561 -21.99 -26.04 -6.53
CA GLY A 561 -23.13 -26.37 -7.40
C GLY A 561 -22.82 -27.35 -8.53
N PHE A 562 -21.65 -27.99 -8.54
CA PHE A 562 -21.35 -29.05 -9.50
C PHE A 562 -21.92 -30.41 -9.05
N SER A 563 -22.75 -31.02 -9.89
CA SER A 563 -23.30 -32.37 -9.68
C SER A 563 -22.47 -33.42 -10.43
N LYS A 564 -22.41 -34.66 -9.93
CA LYS A 564 -21.70 -35.76 -10.61
C LYS A 564 -22.51 -36.21 -11.84
N CYS A 565 -21.86 -36.35 -13.00
CA CYS A 565 -22.48 -36.80 -14.25
C CYS A 565 -21.90 -38.12 -14.78
N SER A 566 -22.57 -38.72 -15.78
CA SER A 566 -22.01 -39.84 -16.56
C SER A 566 -21.03 -39.31 -17.62
N ILE A 567 -20.19 -40.20 -18.17
CA ILE A 567 -19.27 -39.84 -19.25
C ILE A 567 -20.02 -39.38 -20.51
N GLU A 568 -21.26 -39.85 -20.73
CA GLU A 568 -22.09 -39.52 -21.89
C GLU A 568 -22.49 -38.04 -21.93
N CYS A 569 -22.54 -37.37 -20.78
CA CYS A 569 -22.81 -35.93 -20.69
C CYS A 569 -21.65 -35.05 -21.17
N ILE A 570 -20.49 -35.63 -21.52
CA ILE A 570 -19.30 -34.89 -21.98
C ILE A 570 -19.28 -34.84 -23.52
N PRO A 571 -18.92 -33.70 -24.15
CA PRO A 571 -18.75 -33.56 -25.60
C PRO A 571 -17.96 -34.70 -26.24
N GLU A 572 -18.39 -35.13 -27.43
CA GLU A 572 -17.78 -36.23 -28.19
C GLU A 572 -16.28 -36.02 -28.41
N GLU A 573 -15.93 -34.79 -28.79
CA GLU A 573 -14.56 -34.35 -29.09
C GLU A 573 -13.65 -34.45 -27.86
N ARG A 574 -14.21 -34.21 -26.66
CA ARG A 574 -13.48 -34.35 -25.40
C ARG A 574 -13.41 -35.79 -24.94
N ARG A 575 -14.51 -36.56 -25.04
CA ARG A 575 -14.55 -38.00 -24.67
C ARG A 575 -13.40 -38.80 -25.29
N LYS A 576 -13.10 -38.57 -26.58
CA LYS A 576 -12.00 -39.22 -27.32
C LYS A 576 -10.60 -38.93 -26.75
N LYS A 577 -10.43 -37.83 -25.99
CA LYS A 577 -9.17 -37.38 -25.37
C LYS A 577 -9.10 -37.64 -23.86
N ILE A 578 -10.06 -38.36 -23.26
CA ILE A 578 -10.05 -38.66 -21.81
C ILE A 578 -9.08 -39.82 -21.53
N ASN A 579 -8.11 -39.59 -20.65
CA ASN A 579 -7.25 -40.67 -20.15
C ASN A 579 -7.96 -41.48 -19.06
N ILE A 580 -8.58 -42.59 -19.47
CA ILE A 580 -9.39 -43.47 -18.61
C ILE A 580 -8.57 -44.05 -17.44
N SER A 581 -7.26 -44.25 -17.58
CA SER A 581 -6.42 -44.82 -16.52
C SER A 581 -6.36 -43.96 -15.25
N ARG A 582 -6.61 -42.65 -15.37
CA ARG A 582 -6.66 -41.70 -14.25
C ARG A 582 -7.91 -41.82 -13.37
N ARG A 583 -8.91 -42.62 -13.76
CA ARG A 583 -10.18 -42.85 -13.01
C ARG A 583 -10.83 -41.54 -12.51
N SER A 584 -10.74 -40.48 -13.31
CA SER A 584 -11.26 -39.16 -12.95
C SER A 584 -12.79 -39.20 -12.86
N LYS A 585 -13.35 -38.50 -11.87
CA LYS A 585 -14.79 -38.32 -11.72
C LYS A 585 -15.24 -37.12 -12.55
N TYR A 586 -16.41 -37.25 -13.17
CA TYR A 586 -17.02 -36.25 -14.04
C TYR A 586 -18.06 -35.45 -13.26
N TYR A 587 -18.02 -34.13 -13.41
CA TYR A 587 -18.97 -33.22 -12.77
C TYR A 587 -19.47 -32.17 -13.77
N MET A 588 -20.71 -31.72 -13.59
CA MET A 588 -21.36 -30.72 -14.42
C MET A 588 -22.22 -29.76 -13.58
N LYS A 589 -22.22 -28.48 -13.96
CA LYS A 589 -23.02 -27.39 -13.39
C LYS A 589 -23.76 -26.68 -14.50
N ARG A 590 -25.04 -26.35 -14.29
CA ARG A 590 -25.78 -25.42 -15.16
C ARG A 590 -25.41 -24.00 -14.77
N LEU A 591 -25.06 -23.18 -15.76
CA LEU A 591 -24.83 -21.75 -15.57
C LEU A 591 -26.17 -21.04 -15.39
N LEU A 592 -26.21 -20.04 -14.51
CA LEU A 592 -27.34 -19.13 -14.43
C LEU A 592 -27.27 -18.16 -15.62
N PRO A 593 -28.41 -17.85 -16.27
CA PRO A 593 -28.42 -16.90 -17.38
C PRO A 593 -27.94 -15.53 -16.90
N ASP A 594 -27.01 -14.94 -17.62
CA ASP A 594 -26.43 -13.65 -17.27
C ASP A 594 -27.50 -12.55 -17.34
N ARG A 595 -27.83 -11.98 -16.18
CA ARG A 595 -28.80 -10.88 -16.05
C ARG A 595 -28.16 -9.50 -16.13
N SER A 596 -26.84 -9.40 -16.30
CA SER A 596 -26.12 -8.11 -16.27
C SER A 596 -26.25 -7.28 -17.54
N GLY A 597 -26.73 -7.86 -18.66
CA GLY A 597 -27.06 -7.11 -19.88
C GLY A 597 -25.86 -6.63 -20.71
N ILE A 598 -24.62 -6.80 -20.24
CA ILE A 598 -23.41 -6.33 -20.92
C ILE A 598 -23.07 -7.26 -22.11
N ARG A 599 -23.46 -6.84 -23.32
CA ARG A 599 -22.98 -7.45 -24.55
C ARG A 599 -21.58 -6.92 -24.87
N LEU A 600 -20.56 -7.76 -24.70
CA LEU A 600 -19.25 -7.51 -25.30
C LEU A 600 -19.38 -7.61 -26.83
N ASN A 601 -18.99 -6.55 -27.55
CA ASN A 601 -19.10 -6.51 -29.00
C ASN A 601 -18.17 -7.53 -29.66
N ASN A 602 -18.75 -8.47 -30.41
CA ASN A 602 -18.02 -9.37 -31.30
C ASN A 602 -17.49 -8.59 -32.52
N THR A 603 -16.33 -7.92 -32.38
CA THR A 603 -15.55 -7.53 -33.57
C THR A 603 -15.11 -8.79 -34.30
N SER A 604 -15.61 -8.93 -35.52
CA SER A 604 -15.65 -10.18 -36.25
C SER A 604 -14.27 -10.58 -36.79
N GLN A 605 -13.98 -11.88 -36.77
CA GLN A 605 -13.08 -12.46 -37.77
C GLN A 605 -13.75 -12.33 -39.14
N GLN A 606 -13.24 -11.42 -39.97
CA GLN A 606 -13.36 -11.47 -41.42
C GLN A 606 -12.00 -11.09 -42.02
N HIS A 607 -11.12 -12.09 -42.14
CA HIS A 607 -10.41 -12.42 -43.38
C HIS A 607 -9.67 -13.77 -43.24
#